data_AF-A0A1E5GU00-F1
#
_entry.id   AF-A0A1E5GU00-F1
#
_cell.length_a   1.000
_cell.length_b   1.000
_cell.length_c   1.000
_cell.angle_alpha   90.00
_cell.angle_beta   90.00
_cell.angle_gamma   90.00
#
_symmetry.space_group_name_H-M   'P 1'
#
loop_
_entity.id
_entity.type
_entity.pdbx_description
1 polymer ?
#
loop_
_entity_poly.entity_id
_entity_poly.type
_entity_poly.pdbx_seq_one_letter_code
_entity_poly.pdbx_strand_id
1 'polypeptide(L)' 'MNLRRKREIKKITEELKTSLERLEEIRDEEEEYRENMPENLHGSERYENSEEASLNIEDAFLELESALESLEHITEDI' A
#
# COMPACT_ATOMS: atom_id res chain seq x y z
N MET A 1 15.26 21.23 -10.54
CA MET A 1 13.87 21.67 -10.26
C MET A 1 13.89 22.85 -9.28
N ASN A 2 12.89 23.74 -9.26
CA ASN A 2 12.86 24.88 -8.31
C ASN A 2 12.33 24.48 -6.91
N LEU A 3 12.65 25.29 -5.89
CA LEU A 3 12.31 25.03 -4.49
C LEU A 3 10.80 24.88 -4.24
N ARG A 4 9.96 25.66 -4.93
CA ARG A 4 8.51 25.57 -4.77
C ARG A 4 7.98 24.19 -5.19
N ARG A 5 8.36 23.70 -6.37
CA ARG A 5 7.95 22.37 -6.87
C ARG A 5 8.53 21.26 -5.99
N LYS A 6 9.78 21.44 -5.53
CA LYS A 6 10.48 20.53 -4.61
C LYS A 6 9.70 20.35 -3.30
N ARG A 7 9.15 21.42 -2.72
CA ARG A 7 8.28 21.35 -1.53
C ARG A 7 6.94 20.67 -1.78
N GLU A 8 6.32 20.89 -2.94
CA GLU A 8 5.07 20.20 -3.27
C GLU A 8 5.29 18.70 -3.44
N ILE A 9 6.39 18.28 -4.07
CA ILE A 9 6.75 16.85 -4.15
C ILE A 9 6.97 16.25 -2.75
N LYS A 10 7.61 16.99 -1.84
CA LYS A 10 7.77 16.52 -0.45
C LYS A 10 6.44 16.27 0.26
N LYS A 11 5.43 17.13 0.06
CA LYS A 11 4.08 16.90 0.60
C LYS A 11 3.45 15.63 0.02
N ILE A 12 3.56 15.45 -1.30
CA ILE A 12 3.07 14.22 -1.97
C ILE A 12 3.78 12.98 -1.41
N THR A 13 5.08 13.08 -1.13
CA THR A 13 5.88 12.00 -0.51
C THR A 13 5.35 11.66 0.88
N GLU A 14 5.02 12.66 1.69
CA GLU A 14 4.41 12.48 3.02
C GLU A 14 3.00 11.84 2.91
N GLU A 15 2.17 12.29 1.97
CA GLU A 15 0.84 11.73 1.70
C GLU A 15 0.91 10.26 1.23
N LEU A 16 1.91 9.92 0.40
CA LEU A 16 2.15 8.54 -0.04
C LEU A 16 2.57 7.65 1.13
N LYS A 17 3.45 8.11 2.03
CA LYS A 17 3.83 7.34 3.23
C LYS A 17 2.62 7.00 4.09
N THR A 18 1.77 7.99 4.38
CA THR A 18 0.52 7.74 5.12
C THR A 18 -0.42 6.80 4.37
N SER A 19 -0.41 6.82 3.03
CA SER A 19 -1.24 5.92 2.24
C SER A 19 -0.71 4.48 2.26
N LEU A 20 0.62 4.29 2.25
CA LEU A 20 1.28 2.99 2.41
C LEU A 20 0.98 2.39 3.78
N GLU A 21 1.13 3.16 4.87
CA GLU A 21 0.79 2.72 6.24
C GLU A 21 -0.66 2.23 6.32
N ARG A 22 -1.60 2.99 5.71
CA ARG A 22 -3.02 2.61 5.70
C ARG A 22 -3.32 1.40 4.82
N LEU A 23 -2.59 1.20 3.72
CA LEU A 23 -2.73 0.00 2.89
C LEU A 23 -2.23 -1.24 3.63
N GLU A 24 -1.12 -1.11 4.35
CA GLU A 24 -0.57 -2.17 5.19
C GLU A 24 -1.57 -2.58 6.28
N GLU A 25 -2.16 -1.62 7.00
CA GLU A 25 -3.21 -1.88 7.99
C GLU A 25 -4.40 -2.66 7.39
N ILE A 26 -4.89 -2.24 6.22
CA ILE A 26 -6.03 -2.91 5.56
C ILE A 26 -5.66 -4.33 5.10
N ARG A 27 -4.44 -4.53 4.58
CA ARG A 27 -3.96 -5.85 4.16
C ARG A 27 -3.95 -6.80 5.35
N ASP A 28 -3.41 -6.34 6.48
CA ASP A 28 -3.28 -7.13 7.70
C ASP A 28 -4.67 -7.46 8.29
N GLU A 29 -5.62 -6.52 8.26
CA GLU A 29 -7.02 -6.76 8.62
C GLU A 29 -7.68 -7.83 7.73
N GLU A 30 -7.44 -7.79 6.42
CA GLU A 30 -7.97 -8.76 5.46
C GLU A 30 -7.35 -10.16 5.66
N GLU A 31 -6.06 -10.24 5.94
CA GLU A 31 -5.36 -11.49 6.24
C GLU A 31 -5.86 -12.09 7.56
N GLU A 32 -5.99 -11.30 8.62
CA GLU A 32 -6.56 -11.74 9.90
C GLU A 32 -8.02 -12.23 9.71
N TYR A 33 -8.82 -11.53 8.92
CA TYR A 33 -10.19 -11.97 8.59
C TYR A 33 -10.19 -13.33 7.89
N ARG A 34 -9.30 -13.53 6.92
CA ARG A 34 -9.18 -14.77 6.15
C ARG A 34 -8.69 -15.93 7.01
N GLU A 35 -7.66 -15.71 7.84
CA GLU A 35 -7.12 -16.71 8.76
C GLU A 35 -8.15 -17.18 9.79
N ASN A 36 -9.02 -16.28 10.22
CA ASN A 36 -10.11 -16.58 11.15
C ASN A 36 -11.34 -17.24 10.48
N MET A 37 -11.33 -17.42 9.15
CA MET A 37 -12.45 -18.02 8.44
C MET A 37 -12.51 -19.55 8.73
N PRO A 38 -13.71 -20.11 8.94
CA PRO A 38 -13.87 -21.57 9.08
C PRO A 38 -13.27 -22.35 7.89
N GLU A 39 -12.51 -23.41 8.16
CA GLU A 39 -11.87 -24.24 7.13
C GLU A 39 -12.84 -24.78 6.08
N ASN A 40 -14.11 -25.03 6.44
CA ASN A 40 -15.13 -25.50 5.49
C ASN A 40 -15.53 -24.44 4.45
N LEU A 41 -15.09 -23.19 4.61
CA LEU A 41 -15.23 -22.10 3.65
C LEU A 41 -13.95 -21.86 2.83
N HIS A 42 -12.86 -22.58 3.11
CA HIS A 42 -11.66 -22.51 2.26
C HIS A 42 -12.00 -23.05 0.87
N GLY A 43 -11.57 -22.33 -0.17
CA GLY A 43 -11.95 -22.60 -1.56
C GLY A 43 -13.39 -22.22 -1.91
N SER A 44 -14.07 -21.45 -1.05
CA SER A 44 -15.28 -20.72 -1.46
C SER A 44 -14.88 -19.44 -2.19
N GLU A 45 -15.77 -18.94 -3.05
CA GLU A 45 -15.60 -17.67 -3.75
C GLU A 45 -15.27 -16.52 -2.79
N ARG A 46 -15.84 -16.52 -1.57
CA ARG A 46 -15.55 -15.49 -0.57
C ARG A 46 -14.11 -15.57 -0.03
N TYR A 47 -13.58 -16.78 0.14
CA TYR A 47 -12.20 -16.99 0.56
C TYR A 47 -11.23 -16.58 -0.55
N GLU A 48 -11.50 -17.01 -1.78
CA GLU A 48 -10.70 -16.67 -2.97
C GLU A 48 -10.69 -15.15 -3.21
N ASN A 49 -11.83 -14.48 -3.09
CA ASN A 49 -11.90 -13.02 -3.21
C ASN A 49 -11.07 -12.30 -2.14
N SER A 50 -11.01 -12.84 -0.93
CA SER A 50 -10.21 -12.28 0.16
C SER A 50 -8.71 -12.47 -0.11
N GLU A 51 -8.30 -13.64 -0.58
CA GLU A 51 -6.93 -13.92 -1.03
C GLU A 51 -6.52 -12.99 -2.17
N GLU A 52 -7.36 -12.86 -3.20
CA GLU A 52 -7.12 -11.95 -4.32
C GLU A 52 -7.06 -10.48 -3.88
N ALA A 53 -7.88 -10.06 -2.90
CA ALA A 53 -7.82 -8.72 -2.35
C ALA A 53 -6.47 -8.44 -1.66
N SER A 54 -5.99 -9.34 -0.80
CA SER A 54 -4.66 -9.19 -0.17
C SER A 54 -3.53 -9.13 -1.20
N LEU A 55 -3.57 -9.98 -2.24
CA LEU A 55 -2.57 -9.96 -3.32
C LEU A 55 -2.58 -8.63 -4.08
N ASN A 56 -3.75 -8.12 -4.44
CA ASN A 56 -3.88 -6.84 -5.13
C ASN A 56 -3.41 -5.66 -4.26
N ILE A 57 -3.64 -5.72 -2.94
CA ILE A 57 -3.14 -4.69 -2.02
C ILE A 57 -1.62 -4.73 -1.94
N GLU A 58 -1.01 -5.92 -1.88
CA GLU A 58 0.45 -6.08 -1.89
C GLU A 58 1.07 -5.52 -3.17
N ASP A 59 0.49 -5.86 -4.34
CA ASP A 59 0.96 -5.32 -5.62
C ASP A 59 0.88 -3.78 -5.65
N ALA A 60 -0.24 -3.21 -5.20
CA ALA A 60 -0.39 -1.76 -5.11
C ALA A 60 0.59 -1.12 -4.12
N PHE A 61 0.89 -1.79 -3.00
CA PHE A 61 1.88 -1.33 -2.03
C PHE A 61 3.27 -1.22 -2.67
N LEU A 62 3.72 -2.26 -3.39
CA LEU A 62 5.01 -2.28 -4.07
C LEU A 62 5.12 -1.18 -5.15
N GLU A 63 4.05 -0.95 -5.92
CA GLU A 63 4.02 0.13 -6.91
C GLU A 63 4.16 1.52 -6.25
N LEU A 64 3.46 1.74 -5.14
CA LEU A 64 3.53 3.00 -4.40
C LEU A 64 4.86 3.19 -3.67
N GLU A 65 5.47 2.12 -3.16
CA GLU A 65 6.82 2.15 -2.56
C GLU A 65 7.87 2.53 -3.61
N SER A 66 7.81 1.96 -4.82
CA SER A 66 8.71 2.33 -5.92
C SER A 66 8.52 3.78 -6.35
N ALA A 67 7.27 4.26 -6.41
CA ALA A 67 6.97 5.65 -6.68
C ALA A 67 7.52 6.58 -5.58
N LEU A 68 7.41 6.18 -4.31
CA LEU A 68 7.92 6.91 -3.17
C LEU A 68 9.45 7.08 -3.26
N GLU A 69 10.20 6.01 -3.50
CA GLU A 69 11.67 6.04 -3.66
C GLU A 69 12.08 7.03 -4.76
N SER A 70 11.37 6.99 -5.90
CA SER A 70 11.61 7.90 -7.02
C SER A 70 11.40 9.37 -6.65
N LEU A 71 10.39 9.67 -5.83
CA LEU A 71 10.12 11.04 -5.36
C LEU A 71 11.11 11.49 -4.29
N GLU A 72 11.52 10.60 -3.39
CA GLU A 72 12.49 10.90 -2.35
C GLU A 72 13.83 11.36 -2.94
N HIS A 73 14.31 10.70 -4.00
CA HIS A 73 15.52 11.09 -4.75
C HIS A 73 15.42 12.52 -5.34
N ILE A 74 14.22 13.03 -5.62
CA ILE A 74 14.04 14.42 -6.10
C ILE A 74 14.16 15.42 -4.94
N THR A 75 13.79 14.99 -3.74
CA THR A 75 13.70 15.81 -2.52
C THR A 75 14.92 15.71 -1.59
N GLU A 76 15.86 14.81 -1.88
CA GLU A 76 17.04 14.50 -1.07
C GLU A 76 17.88 15.74 -0.68
N ASP A 77 17.94 16.75 -1.56
CA ASP A 77 18.70 18.00 -1.36
C ASP A 77 17.86 19.22 -0.88
N ILE A 78 16.68 19.04 -0.30
CA ILE A 78 15.83 20.15 0.23
C ILE A 78 16.03 20.33 1.73
#